data_AF-A0A357D6F8-F1
#
_entry.id   AF-A0A357D6F8-F1
#
_cell.length_a   1.000
_cell.length_b   1.000
_cell.length_c   1.000
_cell.angle_alpha   90.00
_cell.angle_beta   90.00
_cell.angle_gamma   90.00
#
_symmetry.space_group_name_H-M   'P 1'
#
loop_
_entity.id
_entity.type
_entity.pdbx_description
1 polymer ?
#
loop_
_entity_poly.entity_id
_entity_poly.type
_entity_poly.pdbx_seq_one_letter_code
_entity_poly.pdbx_strand_id
1 'polypeptide(L)'
;MIELPYSVCFPQFYRSLLGVKDTQIAIKQLKDYFEQALAQELGLVRVSAPLFVRPESGLNDNLTGTERPVSFDVKGLSGGTCEIVHSLAKWKRMALESYGFRPGEGLYTDMNAIRRDEELDNLHSIYVDQWDWE
;
A
#
# COMPACT_ATOMS: atom_id res chain seq x y z
N MET A 1 13.85 -5.27 28.54
CA MET A 1 13.97 -4.77 27.15
C MET A 1 13.65 -5.93 26.24
N ILE A 2 12.80 -5.73 25.24
CA ILE A 2 12.53 -6.74 24.22
C ILE A 2 13.73 -6.68 23.26
N GLU A 3 14.47 -7.78 23.12
CA GLU A 3 15.44 -7.90 22.03
C GLU A 3 14.65 -8.00 20.73
N LEU A 4 14.89 -7.05 19.82
CA LEU A 4 14.31 -7.11 18.49
C LEU A 4 15.13 -8.12 17.68
N PRO A 5 14.48 -9.03 16.93
CA PRO A 5 15.18 -10.01 16.11
C PRO A 5 15.82 -9.41 14.85
N TYR A 6 15.87 -8.07 14.73
CA TYR A 6 16.33 -7.33 13.55
C TYR A 6 17.15 -6.10 13.93
N SER A 7 17.99 -5.66 12.97
CA SER A 7 18.91 -4.54 13.16
C SER A 7 18.22 -3.21 12.86
N VAL A 8 18.38 -2.25 13.77
CA VAL A 8 17.94 -0.87 13.57
C VAL A 8 19.12 0.07 13.84
N CYS A 9 19.37 0.97 12.90
CA CYS A 9 20.35 2.03 13.01
C CYS A 9 19.69 3.28 13.60
N PHE A 10 20.17 3.71 14.76
CA PHE A 10 19.80 4.99 15.34
C PHE A 10 20.96 5.98 15.15
N PRO A 11 20.77 7.05 14.36
CA PRO A 11 21.82 8.03 14.14
C PRO A 11 22.24 8.69 15.45
N GLN A 12 23.55 8.66 15.74
CA GLN A 12 24.10 9.29 16.94
C GLN A 12 23.81 10.80 16.91
N PHE A 13 23.36 11.33 18.04
CA PHE A 13 23.04 12.75 18.22
C PHE A 13 21.91 13.29 17.33
N TYR A 14 21.07 12.43 16.74
CA TYR A 14 19.90 12.88 15.98
C TYR A 14 18.96 13.72 16.85
N ARG A 15 18.55 14.86 16.30
CA ARG A 15 17.51 15.71 16.86
C ARG A 15 16.50 15.99 15.76
N SER A 16 15.24 15.66 16.02
CA SER A 16 14.15 16.00 15.11
C SER A 16 14.07 17.51 14.95
N LEU A 17 13.98 17.98 13.70
CA LEU A 17 13.80 19.40 13.39
C LEU A 17 12.39 19.89 13.77
N LEU A 18 11.41 18.98 13.76
CA LEU A 18 10.00 19.26 14.01
C LEU A 18 9.51 18.54 15.26
N GLY A 19 8.53 19.13 15.94
CA GLY A 19 7.75 18.43 16.96
C GLY A 19 6.79 17.43 16.32
N VAL A 20 6.27 16.48 17.11
CA VAL A 20 5.41 15.39 16.61
C VAL A 20 4.23 15.91 15.78
N LYS A 21 3.53 16.94 16.26
CA LYS A 21 2.39 17.55 15.56
C LYS A 21 2.80 18.13 14.20
N ASP A 22 3.90 18.89 14.17
CA ASP A 22 4.38 19.55 12.96
C ASP A 22 4.90 18.52 11.95
N THR A 23 5.49 17.41 12.41
CA THR A 23 5.85 16.27 11.57
C THR A 23 4.62 15.66 10.89
N GLN A 24 3.49 15.49 11.60
CA GLN A 24 2.26 14.97 10.98
C GLN A 24 1.71 15.93 9.91
N ILE A 25 1.76 17.25 10.18
CA ILE A 25 1.36 18.27 9.20
C ILE A 25 2.26 18.20 7.96
N ALA A 26 3.59 18.13 8.15
CA ALA A 26 4.56 18.05 7.07
C ALA A 26 4.40 16.78 6.22
N ILE A 27 4.15 15.62 6.85
CA ILE A 27 3.86 14.37 6.13
C ILE A 27 2.62 14.53 5.24
N LYS A 28 1.54 15.12 5.77
CA LYS A 28 0.32 15.36 4.97
C LYS A 28 0.61 16.28 3.79
N GLN A 29 1.30 17.41 4.02
CA GLN A 29 1.65 18.35 2.96
C GLN A 29 2.47 17.71 1.85
N LEU A 30 3.46 16.87 2.21
CA LEU A 30 4.25 16.12 1.25
C LEU A 30 3.37 15.16 0.44
N LYS A 31 2.48 14.43 1.10
CA LYS A 31 1.60 13.46 0.44
C LYS A 31 0.64 14.15 -0.54
N ASP A 32 -0.04 15.21 -0.10
CA ASP A 32 -0.95 16.01 -0.92
C ASP A 32 -0.24 16.61 -2.14
N TYR A 33 0.99 17.10 -1.96
CA TYR A 33 1.78 17.67 -3.05
C TYR A 33 2.15 16.61 -4.09
N PHE A 34 2.68 15.48 -3.63
CA PHE A 34 3.17 14.44 -4.53
C PHE A 34 2.03 13.78 -5.30
N GLU A 35 0.89 13.47 -4.66
CA GLU A 35 -0.25 12.86 -5.36
C GLU A 35 -0.82 13.76 -6.46
N GLN A 36 -0.87 15.08 -6.21
CA GLN A 36 -1.33 16.06 -7.20
C GLN A 36 -0.37 16.14 -8.39
N ALA A 37 0.94 16.22 -8.11
CA ALA A 37 1.95 16.26 -9.15
C ALA A 37 1.95 14.96 -9.98
N LEU A 38 1.91 13.80 -9.32
CA LEU A 38 1.85 12.49 -9.98
C LEU A 38 0.64 12.39 -10.92
N ALA A 39 -0.54 12.79 -10.45
CA ALA A 39 -1.77 12.76 -11.23
C ALA A 39 -1.72 13.68 -12.46
N GLN A 40 -1.18 14.88 -12.31
CA GLN A 40 -1.08 15.86 -13.39
C GLN A 40 -0.07 15.43 -14.47
N GLU A 41 1.13 15.01 -14.05
CA GLU A 41 2.22 14.67 -14.97
C GLU A 41 1.94 13.40 -15.77
N LEU A 42 1.20 12.45 -15.19
CA LEU A 42 0.93 11.14 -15.81
C LEU A 42 -0.51 10.97 -16.31
N GLY A 43 -1.37 12.00 -16.19
CA GLY A 43 -2.77 11.91 -16.62
C GLY A 43 -3.59 10.89 -15.82
N LEU A 44 -3.34 10.81 -14.51
CA LEU A 44 -3.96 9.80 -13.65
C LEU A 44 -5.19 10.33 -12.92
N VAL A 45 -6.21 9.48 -12.80
CA VAL A 45 -7.39 9.73 -11.99
C VAL A 45 -7.27 8.98 -10.67
N ARG A 46 -7.49 9.67 -9.55
CA ARG A 46 -7.57 9.04 -8.23
C ARG A 46 -8.82 8.15 -8.14
N VAL A 47 -8.63 6.86 -7.88
CA VAL A 47 -9.72 5.89 -7.70
C VAL A 47 -9.67 5.24 -6.32
N SER A 48 -10.79 4.64 -5.90
CA SER A 48 -10.86 3.87 -4.66
C SER A 48 -10.50 2.41 -4.92
N ALA A 49 -9.50 1.90 -4.20
CA ALA A 49 -9.06 0.51 -4.30
C ALA A 49 -9.61 -0.41 -3.19
N PRO A 50 -9.67 -1.72 -3.45
CA PRO A 50 -9.98 -2.70 -2.42
C PRO A 50 -8.82 -2.85 -1.43
N LEU A 51 -9.15 -2.96 -0.13
CA LEU A 51 -8.20 -3.34 0.92
C LEU A 51 -7.99 -4.86 0.99
N PHE A 52 -8.99 -5.61 0.55
CA PHE A 52 -8.98 -7.06 0.57
C PHE A 52 -9.75 -7.60 -0.63
N VAL A 53 -9.36 -8.78 -1.08
CA VAL A 53 -9.97 -9.49 -2.20
C VAL A 53 -10.24 -10.93 -1.81
N ARG A 54 -11.07 -11.61 -2.60
CA ARG A 54 -11.23 -13.05 -2.44
C ARG A 54 -10.08 -13.79 -3.13
N PRO A 55 -9.51 -14.86 -2.54
CA PRO A 55 -8.43 -15.60 -3.15
C PRO A 55 -8.77 -16.10 -4.56
N GLU A 56 -10.01 -16.55 -4.78
CA GLU A 56 -10.47 -17.07 -6.07
C GLU A 56 -10.56 -16.02 -7.18
N SER A 57 -10.51 -14.72 -6.85
CA SER A 57 -10.49 -13.64 -7.84
C SER A 57 -9.18 -13.61 -8.64
N GLY A 58 -8.10 -14.15 -8.08
CA GLY A 58 -6.75 -14.08 -8.66
C GLY A 58 -6.15 -12.67 -8.70
N LEU A 59 -6.83 -11.68 -8.12
CA LEU A 59 -6.44 -10.26 -8.14
C LEU A 59 -5.36 -9.92 -7.11
N ASN A 60 -5.19 -10.74 -6.08
CA ASN A 60 -4.10 -10.56 -5.13
C ASN A 60 -2.77 -10.90 -5.80
N ASP A 61 -1.74 -10.14 -5.43
CA ASP A 61 -0.39 -10.40 -5.85
C ASP A 61 0.28 -11.38 -4.89
N ASN A 62 0.92 -12.39 -5.45
CA ASN A 62 1.58 -13.43 -4.67
C ASN A 62 3.06 -13.10 -4.41
N LEU A 63 3.55 -11.92 -4.84
CA LEU A 63 4.95 -11.50 -4.70
C LEU A 63 5.91 -12.59 -5.23
N THR A 64 6.77 -13.17 -4.39
CA THR A 64 7.67 -14.27 -4.80
C THR A 64 7.02 -15.65 -4.71
N GLY A 65 5.81 -15.72 -4.14
CA GLY A 65 5.01 -16.93 -3.96
C GLY A 65 5.25 -17.65 -2.64
N THR A 66 6.11 -17.10 -1.77
CA THR A 66 6.41 -17.68 -0.45
C THR A 66 5.76 -16.90 0.69
N GLU A 67 5.49 -15.61 0.47
CA GLU A 67 4.90 -14.70 1.43
C GLU A 67 3.41 -15.01 1.62
N ARG A 68 2.96 -15.12 2.87
CA ARG A 68 1.57 -15.45 3.17
C ARG A 68 0.74 -14.19 3.29
N PRO A 69 -0.42 -14.10 2.62
CA PRO A 69 -1.35 -13.02 2.88
C PRO A 69 -1.97 -13.10 4.28
N VAL A 70 -2.49 -11.96 4.74
CA VAL A 70 -3.34 -11.92 5.94
C VAL A 70 -4.75 -12.27 5.51
N SER A 71 -5.18 -13.49 5.84
CA SER A 71 -6.53 -14.00 5.54
C SER A 71 -7.47 -13.88 6.75
N PHE A 72 -8.76 -13.68 6.49
CA PHE A 72 -9.81 -13.66 7.51
C PHE A 72 -11.16 -14.11 6.96
N ASP A 73 -12.01 -14.64 7.84
CA ASP A 73 -13.36 -15.08 7.49
C ASP A 73 -14.35 -13.91 7.56
N VAL A 74 -15.24 -13.84 6.56
CA VAL A 74 -16.28 -12.83 6.48
C VAL A 74 -17.63 -13.47 6.78
N LYS A 75 -18.19 -13.17 7.95
CA LYS A 75 -19.50 -13.69 8.38
C LYS A 75 -20.61 -13.43 7.35
N GLY A 76 -20.60 -12.25 6.72
CA GLY A 76 -21.57 -11.85 5.70
C GLY A 76 -21.46 -12.63 4.38
N LEU A 77 -20.39 -13.41 4.19
CA LEU A 77 -20.17 -14.28 3.03
C LEU A 77 -20.35 -15.76 3.40
N SER A 78 -21.22 -16.05 4.37
CA SER A 78 -21.44 -17.41 4.89
C SER A 78 -20.14 -18.07 5.39
N GLY A 79 -19.21 -17.26 5.92
CA GLY A 79 -17.89 -17.72 6.35
C GLY A 79 -16.84 -17.79 5.23
N GLY A 80 -17.10 -17.19 4.07
CA GLY A 80 -16.10 -17.08 2.99
C GLY A 80 -14.87 -16.29 3.40
N THR A 81 -13.70 -16.70 2.90
CA THR A 81 -12.40 -16.10 3.24
C THR A 81 -12.06 -14.93 2.30
N CYS A 82 -11.49 -13.87 2.88
CA CYS A 82 -10.85 -12.78 2.15
C CYS A 82 -9.38 -12.67 2.57
N GLU A 83 -8.58 -12.04 1.72
CA GLU A 83 -7.17 -11.75 1.95
C GLU A 83 -6.92 -10.25 1.81
N ILE A 84 -6.16 -9.69 2.75
CA ILE A 84 -5.60 -8.34 2.59
C ILE A 84 -4.65 -8.36 1.40
N VAL A 85 -4.75 -7.33 0.55
CA VAL A 85 -3.92 -7.22 -0.65
C VAL A 85 -2.45 -7.02 -0.28
N HIS A 86 -1.54 -7.67 -1.00
CA HIS A 86 -0.09 -7.37 -0.93
C HIS A 86 0.30 -6.22 -1.88
N SER A 87 -0.34 -6.19 -3.04
CA SER A 87 -0.26 -5.14 -4.07
C SER A 87 -1.54 -5.15 -4.90
N LEU A 88 -1.78 -4.10 -5.67
CA LEU A 88 -2.92 -4.03 -6.60
C LEU A 88 -2.49 -4.21 -8.05
N ALA A 89 -1.28 -4.73 -8.32
CA ALA A 89 -0.73 -4.83 -9.68
C ALA A 89 -1.71 -5.43 -10.70
N LYS A 90 -2.32 -6.58 -10.39
CA LYS A 90 -3.31 -7.22 -11.27
C LYS A 90 -4.65 -6.47 -11.30
N TRP A 91 -5.05 -5.91 -10.16
CA TRP A 91 -6.31 -5.19 -10.02
C TRP A 91 -6.33 -3.91 -10.86
N LYS A 92 -5.25 -3.12 -10.86
CA LYS A 92 -5.17 -1.84 -11.60
C LYS A 92 -5.44 -2.04 -13.08
N ARG A 93 -4.80 -3.05 -13.68
CA ARG A 93 -5.00 -3.37 -15.10
C ARG A 93 -6.43 -3.80 -15.43
N MET A 94 -7.06 -4.61 -14.57
CA MET A 94 -8.47 -4.97 -14.70
C MET A 94 -9.39 -3.75 -14.53
N ALA A 95 -9.06 -2.85 -13.61
CA ALA A 95 -9.82 -1.63 -13.35
C ALA A 95 -9.75 -0.63 -14.52
N LEU A 96 -8.59 -0.44 -15.15
CA LEU A 96 -8.44 0.40 -16.35
C LEU A 96 -9.40 -0.02 -17.46
N GLU A 97 -9.45 -1.33 -17.76
CA GLU A 97 -10.36 -1.90 -18.76
C GLU A 97 -11.82 -1.72 -18.34
N SER A 98 -12.14 -2.11 -17.11
CA SER A 98 -13.53 -2.10 -16.60
C SER A 98 -14.11 -0.68 -16.49
N TYR A 99 -13.28 0.32 -16.23
CA TYR A 99 -13.69 1.71 -16.08
C TYR A 99 -13.61 2.50 -17.39
N GLY A 100 -13.07 1.90 -18.46
CA GLY A 100 -13.06 2.48 -19.79
C GLY A 100 -12.01 3.58 -20.00
N PHE A 101 -10.86 3.48 -19.31
CA PHE A 101 -9.71 4.37 -19.52
C PHE A 101 -9.17 4.23 -20.96
N ARG A 102 -8.70 5.36 -21.52
CA ARG A 102 -8.17 5.44 -22.88
C ARG A 102 -6.65 5.62 -22.88
N PRO A 103 -5.97 5.39 -24.02
CA PRO A 103 -4.55 5.71 -24.13
C PRO A 103 -4.26 7.17 -23.75
N GLY A 104 -3.33 7.36 -22.81
CA GLY A 104 -3.00 8.67 -22.24
C GLY A 104 -3.75 9.01 -20.95
N GLU A 105 -4.66 8.13 -20.49
CA GLU A 105 -5.31 8.20 -19.19
C GLU A 105 -4.87 7.00 -18.35
N GLY A 106 -4.72 7.20 -17.04
CA GLY A 106 -4.44 6.12 -16.11
C GLY A 106 -5.11 6.34 -14.75
N LEU A 107 -4.82 5.48 -13.80
CA LEU A 107 -5.36 5.58 -12.45
C LEU A 107 -4.26 5.54 -11.39
N TYR A 108 -4.56 6.11 -10.23
CA TYR A 108 -3.78 5.85 -9.03
C TYR A 108 -4.69 5.68 -7.81
N THR A 109 -4.17 5.00 -6.81
CA THR A 109 -4.85 4.81 -5.52
C THR A 109 -3.86 4.91 -4.37
N ASP A 110 -4.36 5.34 -3.23
CA ASP A 110 -3.67 5.20 -1.95
C ASP A 110 -3.81 3.75 -1.48
N MET A 111 -2.86 2.91 -1.88
CA MET A 111 -2.84 1.49 -1.52
C MET A 111 -2.26 1.33 -0.12
N ASN A 112 -2.87 0.46 0.67
CA ASN A 112 -2.37 0.05 1.97
C ASN A 112 -2.37 -1.48 2.04
N ALA A 113 -1.29 -2.05 2.54
CA ALA A 113 -1.09 -3.48 2.63
C ALA A 113 -0.46 -3.87 3.97
N ILE A 114 -0.60 -5.16 4.31
CA ILE A 114 0.10 -5.78 5.43
C ILE A 114 1.00 -6.89 4.91
N ARG A 115 2.32 -6.70 5.00
CA ARG A 115 3.34 -7.68 4.67
C ARG A 115 3.83 -8.36 5.94
N ARG A 116 3.05 -9.35 6.39
CA ARG A 116 3.26 -10.03 7.68
C ARG A 116 4.58 -10.81 7.79
N ASP A 117 5.16 -11.19 6.66
CA ASP A 117 6.37 -12.02 6.59
C ASP A 117 7.61 -11.17 6.17
N GLU A 118 7.51 -9.84 6.22
CA GLU A 118 8.60 -8.90 5.86
C GLU A 118 9.77 -8.96 6.85
N GLU A 119 11.00 -8.92 6.35
CA GLU A 119 12.20 -8.74 7.17
C GLU A 119 12.34 -7.24 7.54
N LEU A 120 12.24 -6.94 8.84
CA LEU A 120 12.17 -5.55 9.30
C LEU A 120 13.55 -4.91 9.46
N ASP A 121 13.65 -3.64 9.11
CA ASP A 121 14.79 -2.77 9.40
C ASP A 121 14.35 -1.30 9.42
N ASN A 122 15.28 -0.35 9.24
CA ASN A 122 14.95 1.09 9.19
C ASN A 122 14.09 1.51 7.98
N LEU A 123 14.05 0.71 6.92
CA LEU A 123 13.39 0.98 5.64
C LEU A 123 12.20 0.06 5.39
N HIS A 124 12.18 -1.13 6.03
CA HIS A 124 11.17 -2.16 5.82
C HIS A 124 10.18 -2.24 7.01
N SER A 125 8.89 -2.21 6.69
CA SER A 125 7.78 -2.19 7.65
C SER A 125 6.71 -3.21 7.24
N ILE A 126 6.07 -3.86 8.21
CA ILE A 126 4.92 -4.74 7.94
C ILE A 126 3.72 -3.97 7.37
N TYR A 127 3.64 -2.67 7.65
CA TYR A 127 2.67 -1.76 7.04
C TYR A 127 3.30 -1.10 5.84
N VAL A 128 2.64 -1.22 4.69
CA VAL A 128 3.09 -0.64 3.43
C VAL A 128 2.01 0.26 2.90
N ASP A 129 2.35 1.51 2.62
CA ASP A 129 1.51 2.44 1.86
C ASP A 129 2.20 2.82 0.54
N GLN A 130 1.41 2.97 -0.53
CA GLN A 130 1.92 3.30 -1.86
C GLN A 130 0.91 4.15 -2.62
N TRP A 131 1.42 5.10 -3.41
CA TRP A 131 0.69 5.57 -4.59
C TRP A 131 0.81 4.48 -5.65
N ASP A 132 -0.13 3.55 -5.66
CA ASP A 132 -0.15 2.44 -6.61
C ASP A 132 -0.87 2.91 -7.87
N TRP A 133 -0.17 2.99 -9.00
CA TRP A 133 -0.65 3.62 -10.23
C TRP A 133 -0.41 2.77 -11.47
N GLU A 134 -1.25 2.92 -12.49
CA GLU A 134 -1.11 2.27 -13.80
C GLU A 134 -1.70 3.12 -14.93
#